data_AF-A0A1A7ZWX3-F1
#
_entry.id   AF-A0A1A7ZWX3-F1
#
_cell.length_a   1.000
_cell.length_b   1.000
_cell.length_c   1.000
_cell.angle_alpha   90.00
_cell.angle_beta   90.00
_cell.angle_gamma   90.00
#
_symmetry.space_group_name_H-M   'P 1'
#
loop_
_entity.id
_entity.type
_entity.pdbx_description
1 polymer ?
#
loop_
_entity_poly.entity_id
_entity_poly.type
_entity_poly.pdbx_seq_one_letter_code
_entity_poly.pdbx_strand_id
1 'polypeptide(L)'
;LDMHSIIVPCLDEEPLVTAEQVIEEIEEMMQDSPDMNTEHNPSQSDLSMLSLDVHPSSPGFEDRLRALSLPELLGHLRETEANIRRFSEELVQQLAVRDELDFEKEVKNSFISALIDVQNRQKEHRESIKRKKRLKGGAGTGQGISEKTAPYLTTVIPYQKKGHSPSLDDLQILTKILQGMRDDSDKVPGLLTDYILNVFCPT
;
A
#
# COMPACT_ATOMS: atom_id res chain seq x y z
N LEU A 1 -19.07 32.59 -20.13
CA LEU A 1 -19.88 31.51 -19.55
C LEU A 1 -19.68 31.59 -18.06
N ASP A 2 -20.72 32.01 -17.37
CA ASP A 2 -20.74 32.23 -15.93
C ASP A 2 -20.94 30.89 -15.22
N MET A 3 -20.11 30.61 -14.21
CA MET A 3 -20.09 29.38 -13.43
C MET A 3 -21.18 29.35 -12.34
N HIS A 4 -22.11 30.31 -12.35
CA HIS A 4 -23.21 30.41 -11.39
C HIS A 4 -24.54 29.76 -11.84
N SER A 5 -24.53 28.93 -12.89
CA SER A 5 -25.72 28.20 -13.38
C SER A 5 -25.82 26.73 -12.95
N ILE A 6 -25.12 26.30 -11.89
CA ILE A 6 -25.25 24.95 -11.30
C ILE A 6 -25.88 25.05 -9.91
N ILE A 7 -26.94 25.84 -9.77
CA ILE A 7 -27.83 25.74 -8.61
C ILE A 7 -29.11 25.11 -9.13
N VAL A 8 -29.25 23.82 -8.89
CA VAL A 8 -30.54 23.11 -9.02
C VAL A 8 -31.44 23.62 -7.90
N PRO A 9 -32.58 24.25 -8.19
CA PRO A 9 -33.58 24.50 -7.18
C PRO A 9 -34.38 23.20 -6.99
N CYS A 10 -33.88 22.28 -6.18
CA CYS A 10 -34.71 21.22 -5.62
C CYS A 10 -35.32 21.75 -4.33
N LEU A 11 -36.42 22.47 -4.49
CA LEU A 11 -37.46 22.55 -3.46
C LEU A 11 -38.27 21.26 -3.59
N ASP A 12 -37.83 20.20 -2.94
CA ASP A 12 -38.71 19.13 -2.48
C ASP A 12 -38.31 18.88 -1.02
N GLU A 13 -39.24 19.24 -0.13
CA GLU A 13 -39.12 19.15 1.32
C GLU A 13 -38.92 17.69 1.74
N GLU A 14 -37.67 17.28 1.90
CA GLU A 14 -37.34 16.20 2.82
C GLU A 14 -37.55 16.77 4.23
N PRO A 15 -38.45 16.21 5.07
CA PRO A 15 -38.69 16.76 6.40
C PRO A 15 -37.37 16.74 7.15
N LEU A 16 -36.85 17.94 7.45
CA LEU A 16 -35.64 18.10 8.24
C LEU A 16 -35.94 17.50 9.62
N VAL A 17 -35.36 16.34 9.89
CA VAL A 17 -35.43 15.69 11.20
C VAL A 17 -34.96 16.71 12.23
N THR A 18 -35.81 17.02 13.19
CA THR A 18 -35.47 18.01 14.22
C THR A 18 -34.34 17.47 15.08
N ALA A 19 -33.49 18.36 15.59
CA ALA A 19 -32.38 17.98 16.45
C ALA A 19 -32.85 17.13 17.64
N GLU A 20 -34.06 17.38 18.15
CA GLU A 20 -34.71 16.61 19.20
C GLU A 20 -34.95 15.13 18.82
N GLN A 21 -35.34 14.84 17.58
CA GLN A 21 -35.55 13.45 17.12
C GLN A 21 -34.22 12.71 16.98
N VAL A 22 -33.18 13.39 16.50
CA VAL A 22 -31.83 12.82 16.42
C VAL A 22 -31.28 12.55 17.82
N ILE A 23 -31.53 13.44 18.78
CA ILE A 23 -31.11 13.26 20.18
C ILE A 23 -31.86 12.09 20.83
N GLU A 24 -33.17 11.96 20.60
CA GLU A 24 -33.98 10.86 21.12
C GLU A 24 -33.54 9.50 20.56
N GLU A 25 -33.25 9.42 19.26
CA GLU A 25 -32.74 8.20 18.61
C GLU A 25 -31.36 7.79 19.18
N ILE A 26 -30.50 8.77 19.48
CA ILE A 26 -29.19 8.52 20.11
C ILE A 26 -29.36 8.09 21.58
N GLU A 27 -30.28 8.69 22.33
CA GLU A 27 -30.56 8.29 23.71
C GLU A 27 -31.15 6.87 23.78
N GLU A 28 -31.98 6.47 22.81
CA GLU A 28 -32.51 5.11 22.67
C GLU A 28 -31.37 4.11 22.41
N MET A 29 -30.45 4.43 21.48
CA MET A 29 -29.26 3.60 21.24
C MET A 29 -28.31 3.51 22.45
N MET A 30 -28.26 4.54 23.30
CA MET A 30 -27.45 4.54 24.52
C MET A 30 -28.10 3.74 25.66
N GLN A 31 -29.43 3.56 25.65
CA GLN A 31 -30.18 2.82 26.67
C GLN A 31 -30.29 1.31 26.36
N ASP A 32 -30.13 0.89 25.10
CA ASP A 32 -30.12 -0.52 24.69
C ASP A 32 -28.78 -1.26 24.98
N SER A 33 -27.97 -0.73 25.90
CA SER A 33 -26.84 -1.48 26.45
C SER A 33 -27.37 -2.48 27.50
N PRO A 34 -27.14 -3.80 27.36
CA PRO A 34 -27.47 -4.72 28.43
C PRO A 34 -26.55 -4.39 29.59
N ASP A 35 -27.16 -3.87 30.66
CA ASP A 35 -26.51 -3.55 31.93
C ASP A 35 -25.85 -4.82 32.49
N MET A 36 -24.59 -5.04 32.12
CA MET A 36 -23.75 -6.12 32.63
C MET A 36 -22.58 -5.46 33.34
N ASN A 37 -22.76 -5.27 34.64
CA ASN A 37 -21.68 -5.26 35.62
C ASN A 37 -20.72 -6.43 35.33
N THR A 38 -19.68 -6.23 34.55
CA THR A 38 -18.44 -7.01 34.58
C THR A 38 -17.32 -6.22 33.91
N GLU A 39 -16.35 -5.80 34.72
CA GLU A 39 -15.06 -5.29 34.31
C GLU A 39 -14.41 -6.20 33.25
N HIS A 40 -14.32 -5.77 31.98
CA HIS A 40 -13.39 -6.39 31.04
C HIS A 40 -12.71 -5.42 30.07
N ASN A 41 -11.39 -5.39 30.24
CA ASN A 41 -10.29 -4.89 29.41
C ASN A 41 -10.64 -4.63 27.91
N PRO A 42 -10.39 -3.42 27.35
CA PRO A 42 -10.82 -3.02 26.01
C PRO A 42 -9.93 -3.55 24.86
N SER A 43 -9.36 -4.74 24.97
CA SER A 43 -8.41 -5.29 23.98
C SER A 43 -9.00 -6.32 23.00
N GLN A 44 -10.31 -6.53 22.98
CA GLN A 44 -10.95 -7.59 22.15
C GLN A 44 -11.76 -7.09 20.95
N SER A 45 -11.98 -5.77 20.83
CA SER A 45 -12.94 -5.24 19.84
C SER A 45 -12.52 -5.42 18.38
N ASP A 46 -11.22 -5.50 18.07
CA ASP A 46 -10.74 -5.56 16.68
C ASP A 46 -10.55 -6.99 16.14
N LEU A 47 -10.63 -8.02 16.99
CA LEU A 47 -10.52 -9.43 16.55
C LEU A 47 -11.88 -10.08 16.29
N SER A 48 -12.97 -9.43 16.70
CA SER A 48 -14.33 -10.00 16.66
C SER A 48 -14.88 -10.21 15.23
N MET A 49 -14.38 -9.48 14.23
CA MET A 49 -14.80 -9.66 12.82
C MET A 49 -14.31 -10.96 12.19
N LEU A 50 -13.27 -11.60 12.76
CA LEU A 50 -12.80 -12.93 12.35
C LEU A 50 -13.24 -14.03 13.32
N SER A 51 -13.69 -13.63 14.51
CA SER A 51 -14.34 -14.49 15.49
C SER A 51 -15.86 -14.45 15.30
N LEU A 52 -16.34 -14.61 14.06
CA LEU A 52 -17.56 -15.41 13.93
C LEU A 52 -17.16 -16.77 14.47
N ASP A 53 -17.48 -17.01 15.73
CA ASP A 53 -17.53 -18.35 16.28
C ASP A 53 -18.08 -19.25 15.19
N VAL A 54 -17.36 -20.34 14.95
CA VAL A 54 -17.90 -21.52 14.29
C VAL A 54 -19.05 -21.99 15.17
N HIS A 55 -20.18 -21.27 15.14
CA HIS A 55 -21.45 -21.78 15.56
C HIS A 55 -21.75 -22.84 14.51
N PRO A 56 -21.70 -24.13 14.88
CA PRO A 56 -22.22 -25.11 13.99
C PRO A 56 -23.71 -24.81 13.96
N SER A 57 -24.13 -24.34 12.81
CA SER A 57 -25.47 -24.54 12.26
C SER A 57 -26.57 -23.59 12.69
N SER A 58 -27.31 -23.14 11.67
CA SER A 58 -28.67 -22.59 11.76
C SER A 58 -29.55 -23.42 12.72
N PRO A 59 -30.42 -22.78 13.53
CA PRO A 59 -31.35 -23.50 14.41
C PRO A 59 -32.16 -24.53 13.61
N GLY A 60 -32.17 -25.78 14.08
CA GLY A 60 -32.83 -26.92 13.43
C GLY A 60 -31.97 -27.73 12.45
N PHE A 61 -30.67 -27.44 12.30
CA PHE A 61 -29.79 -28.26 11.47
C PHE A 61 -29.60 -29.69 11.97
N GLU A 62 -29.44 -29.88 13.28
CA GLU A 62 -29.37 -31.22 13.91
C GLU A 62 -30.64 -32.04 13.61
N ASP A 63 -31.83 -31.43 13.73
CA ASP A 63 -33.10 -32.11 13.44
C ASP A 63 -33.21 -32.46 11.95
N ARG A 64 -32.74 -31.57 11.07
CA ARG A 64 -32.69 -31.83 9.62
C ARG A 64 -31.69 -32.92 9.26
N LEU A 65 -30.53 -32.97 9.92
CA LEU A 65 -29.54 -34.03 9.77
C LEU A 65 -30.11 -35.39 10.20
N ARG A 66 -30.81 -35.43 11.34
CA ARG A 66 -31.44 -36.64 11.87
C ARG A 66 -32.58 -37.15 10.98
N ALA A 67 -33.21 -36.27 10.20
CA ALA A 67 -34.24 -36.62 9.24
C ALA A 67 -33.68 -37.22 7.93
N LEU A 68 -32.38 -37.12 7.67
CA LEU A 68 -31.75 -37.69 6.47
C LEU A 68 -31.44 -39.17 6.63
N SER A 69 -31.54 -39.91 5.52
CA SER A 69 -31.07 -41.28 5.44
C SER A 69 -29.54 -41.36 5.40
N LEU A 70 -28.99 -42.52 5.76
CA LEU A 70 -27.54 -42.75 5.75
C LEU A 70 -26.87 -42.42 4.39
N PRO A 71 -27.42 -42.79 3.22
CA PRO A 71 -26.84 -42.40 1.94
C PRO A 71 -26.82 -40.89 1.70
N GLU A 72 -27.88 -40.17 2.10
CA GLU A 72 -27.96 -38.71 1.96
C GLU A 72 -26.93 -38.02 2.86
N LEU A 73 -26.76 -38.49 4.08
CA LEU A 73 -25.74 -37.98 5.01
C LEU A 73 -24.32 -38.19 4.49
N LEU A 74 -24.02 -39.38 3.93
CA LEU A 74 -22.72 -39.66 3.31
C LEU A 74 -22.49 -38.81 2.05
N GLY A 75 -23.55 -38.51 1.29
CA GLY A 75 -23.52 -37.57 0.17
C GLY A 75 -23.13 -36.16 0.62
N HIS A 76 -23.81 -35.62 1.63
CA HIS A 76 -23.49 -34.32 2.22
C HIS A 76 -22.08 -34.26 2.81
N LEU A 77 -21.64 -35.32 3.49
CA LEU A 77 -20.27 -35.40 4.02
C LEU A 77 -19.24 -35.31 2.88
N ARG A 78 -19.41 -36.13 1.84
CA ARG A 78 -18.49 -36.13 0.68
C ARG A 78 -18.47 -34.79 -0.03
N GLU A 79 -19.63 -34.17 -0.21
CA GLU A 79 -19.72 -32.83 -0.80
C GLU A 79 -19.00 -31.79 0.05
N THR A 80 -19.23 -31.81 1.36
CA THR A 80 -18.56 -30.91 2.31
C THR A 80 -17.05 -31.12 2.28
N GLU A 81 -16.56 -32.36 2.30
CA GLU A 81 -15.14 -32.69 2.18
C GLU A 81 -14.56 -32.22 0.83
N ALA A 82 -15.28 -32.40 -0.27
CA ALA A 82 -14.86 -31.93 -1.58
C ALA A 82 -14.82 -30.40 -1.66
N ASN A 83 -15.78 -29.73 -1.04
CA ASN A 83 -15.83 -28.27 -0.94
C ASN A 83 -14.69 -27.74 -0.08
N ILE A 84 -14.43 -28.34 1.09
CA ILE A 84 -13.30 -27.99 1.95
C ILE A 84 -12.00 -28.10 1.16
N ARG A 85 -11.78 -29.20 0.42
CA ARG A 85 -10.57 -29.37 -0.39
C ARG A 85 -10.44 -28.29 -1.46
N ARG A 86 -11.53 -28.03 -2.22
CA ARG A 86 -11.54 -27.03 -3.29
C ARG A 86 -11.26 -25.62 -2.76
N PHE A 87 -11.96 -25.20 -1.71
CA PHE A 87 -11.77 -23.88 -1.12
C PHE A 87 -10.41 -23.74 -0.45
N SER A 88 -9.87 -24.80 0.16
CA SER A 88 -8.52 -24.78 0.70
C SER A 88 -7.48 -24.59 -0.39
N GLU A 89 -7.64 -25.26 -1.53
CA GLU A 89 -6.77 -25.10 -2.70
C GLU A 89 -6.86 -23.69 -3.28
N GLU A 90 -8.08 -23.17 -3.46
CA GLU A 90 -8.31 -21.81 -3.94
C GLU A 90 -7.70 -20.77 -2.99
N LEU A 91 -7.87 -20.93 -1.67
CA LEU A 91 -7.26 -20.05 -0.68
C LEU A 91 -5.74 -20.04 -0.79
N VAL A 92 -5.10 -21.19 -0.95
CA VAL A 92 -3.63 -21.28 -1.12
C VAL A 92 -3.20 -20.55 -2.39
N GLN A 93 -3.93 -20.70 -3.50
CA GLN A 93 -3.64 -20.00 -4.75
C GLN A 93 -3.79 -18.48 -4.60
N GLN A 94 -4.87 -18.01 -3.96
CA GLN A 94 -5.10 -16.59 -3.70
C GLN A 94 -4.03 -15.98 -2.79
N LEU A 95 -3.60 -16.71 -1.76
CA LEU A 95 -2.51 -16.27 -0.88
C LEU A 95 -1.19 -16.14 -1.66
N ALA A 96 -0.87 -17.10 -2.53
CA ALA A 96 0.33 -17.01 -3.36
C ALA A 96 0.29 -15.81 -4.32
N VAL A 97 -0.85 -15.54 -4.96
CA VAL A 97 -1.03 -14.36 -5.83
C VAL A 97 -0.91 -13.06 -5.03
N ARG A 98 -1.48 -13.02 -3.82
CA ARG A 98 -1.35 -11.85 -2.94
C ARG A 98 0.11 -11.58 -2.57
N ASP A 99 0.86 -12.61 -2.20
CA ASP A 99 2.27 -12.49 -1.83
C ASP A 99 3.12 -11.99 -3.01
N GLU A 100 2.84 -12.45 -4.24
CA GLU A 100 3.48 -11.94 -5.47
C GLU A 100 3.17 -10.45 -5.68
N LEU A 101 1.91 -10.04 -5.55
CA LEU A 101 1.51 -8.63 -5.70
C LEU A 101 2.11 -7.73 -4.61
N ASP A 102 2.21 -8.23 -3.37
CA ASP A 102 2.84 -7.52 -2.26
C ASP A 102 4.35 -7.34 -2.52
N PHE A 103 5.02 -8.37 -3.05
CA PHE A 103 6.40 -8.27 -3.49
C PHE A 103 6.57 -7.24 -4.63
N GLU A 104 5.71 -7.27 -5.66
CA GLU A 104 5.76 -6.28 -6.74
C GLU A 104 5.61 -4.85 -6.21
N LYS A 105 4.65 -4.65 -5.29
CA LYS A 105 4.36 -3.37 -4.67
C LYS A 105 5.55 -2.91 -3.83
N GLU A 106 6.19 -3.80 -3.08
CA GLU A 106 7.39 -3.49 -2.30
C GLU A 106 8.54 -3.03 -3.20
N VAL A 107 8.81 -3.76 -4.29
CA VAL A 107 9.86 -3.39 -5.27
C VAL A 107 9.57 -2.03 -5.90
N LYS A 108 8.32 -1.80 -6.35
CA LYS A 108 7.91 -0.52 -6.96
C LYS A 108 8.00 0.64 -5.96
N ASN A 109 7.55 0.45 -4.72
CA ASN A 109 7.63 1.48 -3.68
C ASN A 109 9.07 1.78 -3.29
N SER A 110 9.91 0.75 -3.14
CA SER A 110 11.35 0.91 -2.88
C SER A 110 12.03 1.74 -3.96
N PHE A 111 11.73 1.46 -5.24
CA PHE A 111 12.21 2.26 -6.37
C PHE A 111 11.74 3.71 -6.29
N ILE A 112 10.43 3.95 -6.07
CA ILE A 112 9.87 5.30 -5.98
C ILE A 112 10.54 6.09 -4.86
N SER A 113 10.68 5.50 -3.67
CA SER A 113 11.36 6.13 -2.52
C SER A 113 12.82 6.47 -2.85
N ALA A 114 13.58 5.52 -3.41
CA ALA A 114 14.97 5.77 -3.79
C ALA A 114 15.10 6.88 -4.85
N LEU A 115 14.18 6.93 -5.82
CA LEU A 115 14.16 7.96 -6.86
C LEU A 115 13.88 9.35 -6.26
N ILE A 116 12.88 9.45 -5.39
CA ILE A 116 12.53 10.70 -4.69
C ILE A 116 13.71 11.17 -3.83
N ASP A 117 14.37 10.27 -3.11
CA ASP A 117 15.54 10.59 -2.28
C ASP A 117 16.68 11.20 -3.12
N VAL A 118 17.02 10.58 -4.25
CA VAL A 118 18.06 11.08 -5.16
C VAL A 118 17.68 12.44 -5.72
N GLN A 119 16.42 12.61 -6.16
CA GLN A 119 15.92 13.90 -6.66
C GLN A 119 15.98 15.00 -5.60
N ASN A 120 15.61 14.70 -4.36
CA ASN A 120 15.70 15.62 -3.23
C ASN A 120 17.15 16.01 -2.95
N ARG A 121 18.07 15.03 -2.87
CA ARG A 121 19.50 15.31 -2.69
C ARG A 121 20.07 16.15 -3.84
N GLN A 122 19.71 15.88 -5.08
CA GLN A 122 20.12 16.68 -6.24
C GLN A 122 19.59 18.12 -6.16
N LYS A 123 18.34 18.31 -5.69
CA LYS A 123 17.75 19.63 -5.47
C LYS A 123 18.50 20.40 -4.38
N GLU A 124 18.74 19.79 -3.23
CA GLU A 124 19.51 20.37 -2.12
C GLU A 124 20.93 20.73 -2.54
N HIS A 125 21.60 19.83 -3.28
CA HIS A 125 22.94 20.07 -3.80
C HIS A 125 22.97 21.32 -4.70
N ARG A 126 22.01 21.44 -5.63
CA ARG A 126 21.86 22.61 -6.51
C ARG A 126 21.55 23.91 -5.75
N GLU A 127 20.74 23.85 -4.70
CA GLU A 127 20.43 25.00 -3.84
C GLU A 127 21.64 25.45 -3.01
N SER A 128 22.42 24.49 -2.48
CA SER A 128 23.62 24.76 -1.70
C SER A 128 24.69 25.50 -2.52
N ILE A 129 24.85 25.14 -3.79
CA ILE A 129 25.77 25.79 -4.73
C ILE A 129 25.31 27.23 -5.01
N LYS A 130 23.99 27.44 -5.25
CA LYS A 130 23.42 28.79 -5.47
C LYS A 130 23.60 29.70 -4.26
N ARG A 131 23.37 29.18 -3.04
CA ARG A 131 23.54 29.94 -1.79
C ARG A 131 25.00 30.35 -1.57
N LYS A 132 25.95 29.44 -1.82
CA LYS A 132 27.39 29.73 -1.76
C LYS A 132 27.83 30.78 -2.78
N LYS A 133 27.31 30.74 -4.01
CA LYS A 133 27.61 31.76 -5.04
C LYS A 133 27.14 33.16 -4.65
N ARG A 134 26.00 33.29 -3.97
CA ARG A 134 25.49 34.59 -3.47
C ARG A 134 26.32 35.14 -2.31
N LEU A 135 26.89 34.28 -1.47
CA LEU A 135 27.74 34.67 -0.34
C LEU A 135 29.17 35.05 -0.75
N LYS A 136 29.68 34.50 -1.86
CA LYS A 136 31.06 34.75 -2.34
C LYS A 136 31.20 36.02 -3.21
N GLY A 137 30.13 36.80 -3.40
CA GLY A 137 30.13 38.04 -4.18
C GLY A 137 30.72 39.27 -3.48
N GLY A 138 31.31 39.14 -2.28
CA GLY A 138 31.73 40.27 -1.44
C GLY A 138 33.20 40.38 -1.05
N ALA A 139 34.03 39.34 -1.19
CA ALA A 139 35.45 39.45 -0.85
C ALA A 139 36.29 38.36 -1.54
N GLY A 140 37.39 38.79 -2.14
CA GLY A 140 38.38 37.90 -2.75
C GLY A 140 39.18 37.10 -1.73
N THR A 141 39.99 36.19 -2.29
CA THR A 141 41.00 35.30 -1.68
C THR A 141 40.52 33.94 -1.15
N GLY A 142 41.33 32.92 -1.47
CA GLY A 142 41.54 31.77 -0.58
C GLY A 142 40.79 30.47 -0.92
N GLN A 143 41.46 29.62 -1.68
CA GLN A 143 41.59 28.17 -1.47
C GLN A 143 40.35 27.30 -1.15
N GLY A 144 40.03 26.44 -2.12
CA GLY A 144 39.89 25.00 -1.90
C GLY A 144 39.05 24.56 -0.70
N ILE A 145 37.77 24.93 -0.66
CA ILE A 145 36.83 24.14 0.11
C ILE A 145 36.70 22.85 -0.68
N SER A 146 37.36 21.79 -0.19
CA SER A 146 37.18 20.41 -0.62
C SER A 146 35.68 20.19 -0.71
N GLU A 147 35.20 20.33 -1.94
CA GLU A 147 33.88 19.97 -2.35
C GLU A 147 33.82 18.51 -1.91
N LYS A 148 32.95 18.18 -0.94
CA LYS A 148 32.42 16.81 -0.92
C LYS A 148 31.59 16.73 -2.19
N THR A 149 32.27 16.70 -3.34
CA THR A 149 31.72 16.29 -4.61
C THR A 149 31.17 14.94 -4.26
N ALA A 150 29.84 14.81 -4.30
CA ALA A 150 29.25 13.52 -4.46
C ALA A 150 29.30 13.26 -5.97
N PRO A 151 30.44 12.78 -6.54
CA PRO A 151 30.61 12.67 -7.99
C PRO A 151 29.49 11.85 -8.62
N TYR A 152 28.90 10.92 -7.86
CA TYR A 152 27.88 10.03 -8.36
C TYR A 152 26.47 10.62 -8.30
N LEU A 153 26.22 11.59 -7.40
CA LEU A 153 24.88 12.15 -7.21
C LEU A 153 24.32 12.81 -8.47
N THR A 154 25.17 13.40 -9.32
CA THR A 154 24.78 14.06 -10.57
C THR A 154 24.89 13.16 -11.80
N THR A 155 25.26 11.89 -11.62
CA THR A 155 25.36 10.92 -12.71
C THR A 155 23.96 10.64 -13.31
N VAL A 156 23.90 10.39 -14.61
CA VAL A 156 22.66 10.10 -15.33
C VAL A 156 22.59 8.62 -15.64
N ILE A 157 21.44 8.01 -15.34
CA ILE A 157 21.15 6.62 -15.70
C ILE A 157 20.48 6.61 -17.09
N PRO A 158 21.04 5.91 -18.10
CA PRO A 158 20.39 5.77 -19.39
C PRO A 158 19.03 5.05 -19.26
N TYR A 159 18.01 5.60 -19.90
CA TYR A 159 16.67 5.01 -19.90
C TYR A 159 16.04 5.10 -21.28
N GLN A 160 15.49 3.98 -21.76
CA GLN A 160 14.77 3.92 -23.02
C GLN A 160 13.28 3.77 -22.72
N LYS A 161 12.47 4.72 -23.22
CA LYS A 161 11.01 4.64 -23.11
C LYS A 161 10.48 3.61 -24.13
N LYS A 162 10.45 2.33 -23.74
CA LYS A 162 10.03 1.20 -24.60
C LYS A 162 8.50 1.00 -24.69
N GLY A 163 7.70 1.97 -24.24
CA GLY A 163 6.23 1.92 -24.30
C GLY A 163 5.57 1.02 -23.23
N HIS A 164 6.32 0.07 -22.65
CA HIS A 164 5.94 -0.68 -21.46
C HIS A 164 6.68 -0.16 -20.21
N SER A 165 6.16 -0.45 -19.03
CA SER A 165 6.87 -0.19 -17.77
C SER A 165 8.12 -1.07 -17.65
N PRO A 166 9.14 -0.64 -16.87
CA PRO A 166 10.27 -1.49 -16.53
C PRO A 166 9.80 -2.78 -15.85
N SER A 167 10.56 -3.86 -16.03
CA SER A 167 10.31 -5.12 -15.29
C SER A 167 10.71 -4.98 -13.81
N LEU A 168 10.28 -5.92 -12.96
CA LEU A 168 10.67 -5.91 -11.54
C LEU A 168 12.20 -6.02 -11.37
N ASP A 169 12.85 -6.85 -12.18
CA ASP A 169 14.31 -7.00 -12.18
C ASP A 169 15.01 -5.69 -12.55
N ASP A 170 14.51 -5.00 -13.58
CA ASP A 170 15.01 -3.68 -13.96
C ASP A 170 14.85 -2.68 -12.81
N LEU A 171 13.67 -2.66 -12.16
CA LEU A 171 13.41 -1.78 -11.02
C LEU A 171 14.36 -2.06 -9.86
N GLN A 172 14.68 -3.33 -9.57
CA GLN A 172 15.63 -3.67 -8.51
C GLN A 172 17.05 -3.19 -8.84
N ILE A 173 17.51 -3.37 -10.08
CA ILE A 173 18.84 -2.89 -10.52
C ILE A 173 18.89 -1.36 -10.45
N LEU A 174 17.87 -0.69 -11.00
CA LEU A 174 17.75 0.77 -10.95
C LEU A 174 17.71 1.29 -9.50
N THR A 175 17.00 0.60 -8.61
CA THR A 175 16.94 0.93 -7.18
C THR A 175 18.32 0.86 -6.54
N LYS A 176 19.11 -0.19 -6.82
CA LYS A 176 20.50 -0.32 -6.32
C LYS A 176 21.38 0.82 -6.83
N ILE A 177 21.27 1.21 -8.10
CA ILE A 177 22.02 2.34 -8.66
C ILE A 177 21.62 3.64 -7.96
N LEU A 178 20.31 3.90 -7.80
CA LEU A 178 19.79 5.11 -7.12
C LEU A 178 20.27 5.20 -5.67
N GLN A 179 20.22 4.10 -4.91
CA GLN A 179 20.77 4.04 -3.55
C GLN A 179 22.28 4.30 -3.55
N GLY A 180 23.03 3.70 -4.47
CA GLY A 180 24.46 3.95 -4.63
C GLY A 180 24.76 5.43 -4.93
N MET A 181 23.98 6.07 -5.81
CA MET A 181 24.12 7.50 -6.12
C MET A 181 23.78 8.39 -4.92
N ARG A 182 22.70 8.05 -4.19
CA ARG A 182 22.29 8.75 -2.98
C ARG A 182 23.42 8.74 -1.95
N ASP A 183 24.02 7.58 -1.74
CA ASP A 183 25.02 7.33 -0.70
C ASP A 183 26.46 7.58 -1.18
N ASP A 184 26.63 8.07 -2.41
CA ASP A 184 27.91 8.36 -3.07
C ASP A 184 28.87 7.16 -3.08
N SER A 185 28.33 5.97 -3.34
CA SER A 185 29.07 4.72 -3.34
C SER A 185 29.96 4.57 -4.57
N ASP A 186 31.19 4.11 -4.35
CA ASP A 186 32.16 3.65 -5.35
C ASP A 186 31.69 2.49 -6.23
N LYS A 187 30.58 1.82 -5.88
CA LYS A 187 29.97 0.75 -6.67
C LYS A 187 29.13 1.26 -7.85
N VAL A 188 28.77 2.55 -7.86
CA VAL A 188 27.89 3.14 -8.90
C VAL A 188 28.42 2.90 -10.32
N PRO A 189 29.72 3.10 -10.63
CA PRO A 189 30.25 2.80 -11.96
C PRO A 189 30.04 1.33 -12.38
N GLY A 190 30.31 0.38 -11.48
CA GLY A 190 30.11 -1.04 -11.76
C GLY A 190 28.64 -1.40 -12.00
N LEU A 191 27.75 -0.92 -11.13
CA LEU A 191 26.30 -1.13 -11.28
C LEU A 191 25.76 -0.54 -12.59
N LEU A 192 26.25 0.65 -12.99
CA LEU A 192 25.89 1.27 -14.26
C LEU A 192 26.41 0.47 -15.45
N THR A 193 27.67 0.00 -15.41
CA THR A 193 28.23 -0.85 -16.46
C THR A 193 27.41 -2.12 -16.63
N ASP A 194 27.09 -2.81 -15.54
CA ASP A 194 26.31 -4.04 -15.57
C ASP A 194 24.90 -3.80 -16.12
N TYR A 195 24.24 -2.71 -15.69
CA TYR A 195 22.93 -2.33 -16.22
C TYR A 195 22.99 -2.01 -17.72
N ILE A 196 24.02 -1.28 -18.16
CA ILE A 196 24.14 -0.92 -19.57
C ILE A 196 24.33 -2.17 -20.44
N LEU A 197 25.23 -3.07 -20.03
CA LEU A 197 25.58 -4.24 -20.83
C LEU A 197 24.50 -5.34 -20.80
N ASN A 198 23.80 -5.50 -19.67
CA ASN A 198 22.86 -6.63 -19.51
C ASN A 198 21.40 -6.22 -19.68
N VAL A 199 21.04 -4.94 -19.50
CA VAL A 199 19.63 -4.48 -19.50
C VAL A 199 19.36 -3.46 -20.60
N PHE A 200 20.18 -2.41 -20.69
CA PHE A 200 19.95 -1.33 -21.66
C PHE A 200 20.33 -1.76 -23.09
N CYS A 201 21.49 -2.39 -23.25
CA CYS A 201 22.05 -2.90 -24.49
C CYS A 201 22.48 -4.37 -24.34
N PRO A 202 21.53 -5.30 -24.13
CA PRO A 202 21.85 -6.73 -24.07
C PRO A 202 22.54 -7.17 -25.36
N THR A 203 23.62 -7.92 -25.22
CA THR A 203 24.39 -8.50 -26.34
C THR A 203 23.78 -9.81 -26.81
#